data_AF-A0A8S3QE07-F1
#
_entry.id   AF-A0A8S3QE07-F1
#
_cell.length_a   1.000
_cell.length_b   1.000
_cell.length_c   1.000
_cell.angle_alpha   90.00
_cell.angle_beta   90.00
_cell.angle_gamma   90.00
#
_symmetry.space_group_name_H-M   'P 1'
#
loop_
_entity.id
_entity.type
_entity.pdbx_description
1 polymer ?
#
loop_
_entity_poly.entity_id
_entity_poly.type
_entity_poly.pdbx_seq_one_letter_code
_entity_poly.pdbx_strand_id
1 'polypeptide(L)'
;MVKHKRLLSGSISTTSVRSALACATLCTSDQSCCSSNYEKVSSICKLETSCSPAMEQFQDSKVMIKVIKWLPVFVAYSGNEKSVYTAWRNQTECYDLPTPLDIADTTRHVRNPLIDSWSDVGIKKVKVQLVKNDVAVALLIFKGENTNTMNWFSKENLLNSSFNDLTTNSTTKFFGIQGDMFEQRQFFINFPLPSATCETDGGWLVVCGERRWCQWEQKGDFPVFLYTKNYLNRNWHTDSAEPADRMIISVGI
;
A
#
# COMPACT_ATOMS: atom_id res chain seq x y z
N MET A 1 -29.12 -35.57 20.83
CA MET A 1 -28.87 -34.25 21.44
C MET A 1 -27.57 -33.70 20.88
N VAL A 2 -27.65 -32.78 19.93
CA VAL A 2 -26.46 -32.16 19.31
C VAL A 2 -26.02 -31.01 20.21
N LYS A 3 -24.84 -31.10 20.82
CA LYS A 3 -24.22 -30.00 21.56
C LYS A 3 -23.74 -28.96 20.55
N HIS A 4 -24.46 -27.84 20.42
CA HIS A 4 -23.94 -26.68 19.71
C HIS A 4 -22.77 -26.08 20.51
N LYS A 5 -21.57 -26.15 19.91
CA LYS A 5 -20.36 -25.52 20.40
C LYS A 5 -20.56 -24.00 20.28
N ARG A 6 -20.73 -23.32 21.42
CA ARG A 6 -20.80 -21.86 21.51
C ARG A 6 -19.46 -21.29 20.99
N LEU A 7 -19.45 -20.71 19.80
CA LEU A 7 -18.33 -19.90 19.32
C LEU A 7 -18.40 -18.57 20.09
N LEU A 8 -17.53 -18.40 21.08
CA LEU A 8 -17.35 -17.13 21.77
C LEU A 8 -16.67 -16.16 20.78
N SER A 9 -17.44 -15.28 20.13
CA SER A 9 -16.91 -14.09 19.47
C SER A 9 -16.45 -13.12 20.55
N GLY A 10 -15.15 -12.89 20.65
CA GLY A 10 -14.57 -12.01 21.66
C GLY A 10 -14.75 -10.54 21.28
N SER A 11 -15.66 -9.85 21.96
CA SER A 11 -15.72 -8.39 21.91
C SER A 11 -14.53 -7.83 22.67
N ILE A 12 -13.75 -6.96 22.03
CA ILE A 12 -12.52 -6.37 22.56
C ILE A 12 -12.88 -5.19 23.45
N SER A 13 -13.65 -4.27 22.89
CA SER A 13 -14.04 -3.05 23.57
C SER A 13 -15.29 -2.45 22.94
N THR A 14 -16.02 -1.68 23.75
CA THR A 14 -17.18 -0.91 23.32
C THR A 14 -16.95 0.53 23.77
N THR A 15 -17.04 1.48 22.85
CA THR A 15 -16.81 2.91 23.15
C THR A 15 -17.71 3.82 22.31
N SER A 16 -17.95 5.04 22.78
CA SER A 16 -18.72 6.03 22.03
C SER A 16 -17.83 6.77 21.03
N VAL A 17 -18.27 6.86 19.77
CA VAL A 17 -17.58 7.60 18.71
C VAL A 17 -18.57 8.36 17.85
N ARG A 18 -18.09 9.40 17.18
CA ARG A 18 -18.94 10.30 16.38
C ARG A 18 -19.25 9.78 14.97
N SER A 19 -18.59 8.71 14.53
CA SER A 19 -18.76 8.17 13.18
C SER A 19 -18.26 6.73 13.05
N ALA A 20 -18.73 6.05 12.00
CA ALA A 20 -18.24 4.73 11.63
C ALA A 20 -16.74 4.76 11.24
N LEU A 21 -16.26 5.86 10.66
CA LEU A 21 -14.84 6.04 10.34
C LEU A 21 -13.99 6.09 11.62
N ALA A 22 -14.42 6.83 12.64
CA ALA A 22 -13.75 6.87 13.93
C ALA A 22 -13.71 5.47 14.59
N CYS A 23 -14.79 4.69 14.45
CA CYS A 23 -14.84 3.31 14.91
C CYS A 23 -13.81 2.41 14.19
N ALA A 24 -13.69 2.53 12.87
CA ALA A 24 -12.72 1.79 12.08
C ALA A 24 -11.26 2.19 12.41
N THR A 25 -11.01 3.47 12.70
CA THR A 25 -9.68 3.96 13.13
C THR A 25 -9.28 3.34 14.47
N LEU A 26 -10.20 3.22 15.43
CA LEU A 26 -9.94 2.54 16.70
C LEU A 26 -9.58 1.08 16.49
N CYS A 27 -10.33 0.37 15.64
CA CYS A 27 -10.00 -1.02 15.31
C CYS A 27 -8.64 -1.16 14.60
N THR A 28 -8.28 -0.21 13.74
CA THR A 28 -6.97 -0.22 13.07
C THR A 28 -5.82 -0.01 14.05
N SER A 29 -6.07 0.74 15.13
CA SER A 29 -5.08 1.04 16.18
C SER A 29 -4.94 -0.10 17.20
N ASP A 30 -5.93 -0.98 17.29
CA ASP A 30 -5.94 -2.13 18.20
C ASP A 30 -5.42 -3.39 17.49
N GLN A 31 -4.28 -3.91 17.94
CA GLN A 31 -3.65 -5.08 17.33
C GLN A 31 -4.52 -6.35 17.37
N SER A 32 -5.44 -6.43 18.32
CA SER A 32 -6.33 -7.58 18.50
C SER A 32 -7.61 -7.45 17.69
N CYS A 33 -7.90 -6.26 17.14
CA CYS A 33 -9.13 -6.00 16.41
C CYS A 33 -9.07 -6.48 14.95
N CYS A 34 -10.12 -7.18 14.53
CA CYS A 34 -10.31 -7.62 13.15
C CYS A 34 -11.58 -7.05 12.48
N SER A 35 -12.60 -6.67 13.25
CA SER A 35 -13.75 -5.96 12.70
C SER A 35 -14.33 -4.97 13.70
N SER A 36 -15.09 -4.00 13.19
CA SER A 36 -15.75 -3.00 14.02
C SER A 36 -17.19 -2.79 13.59
N ASN A 37 -18.10 -2.74 14.56
CA ASN A 37 -19.52 -2.47 14.36
C ASN A 37 -19.86 -1.08 14.90
N TYR A 38 -20.39 -0.21 14.03
CA TYR A 38 -20.86 1.11 14.43
C TYR A 38 -22.39 1.19 14.37
N GLU A 39 -22.98 1.51 15.51
CA GLU A 39 -24.42 1.72 15.65
C GLU A 39 -24.72 3.23 15.61
N LYS A 40 -25.40 3.66 14.55
CA LYS A 40 -25.58 5.09 14.24
C LYS A 40 -26.47 5.82 15.26
N VAL A 41 -27.47 5.14 15.81
CA VAL A 41 -28.44 5.74 16.73
C VAL A 41 -27.82 6.01 18.10
N SER A 42 -27.10 5.03 18.63
CA SER A 42 -26.46 5.12 19.95
C SER A 42 -25.04 5.71 19.89
N SER A 43 -24.49 5.94 18.69
CA SER A 43 -23.10 6.39 18.49
C SER A 43 -22.09 5.47 19.17
N ILE A 44 -22.38 4.17 19.17
CA ILE A 44 -21.58 3.13 19.82
C ILE A 44 -20.73 2.41 18.77
N CYS A 45 -19.44 2.29 19.06
CA CYS A 45 -18.49 1.46 18.35
C CYS A 45 -18.18 0.21 19.17
N LYS A 46 -18.25 -0.96 18.54
CA LYS A 46 -17.83 -2.24 19.11
C LYS A 46 -16.68 -2.81 18.30
N LEU A 47 -15.56 -3.10 18.96
CA LEU A 47 -14.38 -3.73 18.37
C LEU A 47 -14.44 -5.23 18.62
N GLU A 48 -14.14 -6.03 17.61
CA GLU A 48 -14.26 -7.49 17.66
C GLU A 48 -12.95 -8.15 17.21
N THR A 49 -12.54 -9.22 17.90
CA THR A 49 -11.38 -10.02 17.47
C THR A 49 -11.68 -10.87 16.24
N SER A 50 -12.96 -11.17 15.99
CA SER A 50 -13.38 -12.00 14.86
C SER A 50 -13.56 -11.18 13.58
N CYS A 51 -12.99 -11.69 12.50
CA CYS A 51 -13.14 -11.14 11.14
C CYS A 51 -14.46 -11.56 10.47
N SER A 52 -15.21 -12.47 11.11
CA SER A 52 -16.54 -12.88 10.69
C SER A 52 -17.56 -12.02 11.42
N PRO A 53 -18.45 -11.29 10.72
CA PRO A 53 -19.61 -10.74 11.39
C PRO A 53 -20.41 -11.92 11.96
N ALA A 54 -20.68 -11.90 13.27
CA ALA A 54 -21.81 -12.67 13.78
C ALA A 54 -23.03 -12.15 13.02
N MET A 55 -23.56 -12.97 12.12
CA MET A 55 -24.85 -12.73 11.46
C MET A 55 -25.96 -12.85 12.51
N GLU A 56 -26.00 -11.92 13.46
CA GLU A 56 -27.27 -11.60 14.08
C GLU A 56 -27.99 -10.66 13.12
N GLN A 57 -29.16 -11.09 12.69
CA GLN A 57 -30.07 -10.33 11.85
C GLN A 57 -30.19 -8.90 12.39
N PHE A 58 -29.80 -7.87 11.63
CA PHE A 58 -29.95 -6.49 12.11
C PHE A 58 -30.54 -5.55 11.07
N GLN A 59 -31.46 -4.74 11.60
CA GLN A 59 -32.20 -3.61 11.05
C GLN A 59 -31.29 -2.54 10.42
N ASP A 60 -31.88 -1.69 9.56
CA ASP A 60 -31.31 -0.59 8.76
C ASP A 60 -30.39 0.45 9.48
N SER A 61 -30.11 0.30 10.78
CA SER A 61 -29.38 1.26 11.60
C SER A 61 -27.93 0.89 11.95
N LYS A 62 -27.45 -0.31 11.59
CA LYS A 62 -26.08 -0.77 11.86
C LYS A 62 -25.20 -0.75 10.61
N VAL A 63 -24.01 -0.15 10.73
CA VAL A 63 -23.00 -0.14 9.67
C VAL A 63 -21.85 -1.07 10.08
N MET A 64 -21.71 -2.19 9.37
CA MET A 64 -20.62 -3.13 9.54
C MET A 64 -19.45 -2.72 8.65
N ILE A 65 -18.33 -2.32 9.25
CA ILE A 65 -17.09 -2.06 8.52
C ILE A 65 -16.17 -3.26 8.73
N LYS A 66 -15.94 -4.03 7.66
CA LYS A 66 -14.86 -5.04 7.64
C LYS A 66 -13.54 -4.27 7.64
N VAL A 67 -12.78 -4.38 8.73
CA VAL A 67 -11.45 -3.78 8.83
C VAL A 67 -10.50 -4.71 8.11
N ILE A 68 -10.05 -4.30 6.93
CA ILE A 68 -8.98 -4.99 6.22
C ILE A 68 -7.70 -4.74 7.02
N LYS A 69 -7.28 -5.73 7.82
CA LYS A 69 -5.99 -5.66 8.52
C LYS A 69 -4.89 -5.73 7.46
N TRP A 70 -4.25 -4.59 7.21
CA TRP A 70 -3.14 -4.50 6.27
C TRP A 70 -1.92 -5.20 6.86
N LEU A 71 -1.47 -6.27 6.22
CA LEU A 71 -0.21 -6.95 6.54
C LEU A 71 0.90 -6.36 5.66
N PRO A 72 1.90 -5.66 6.21
CA PRO A 72 3.10 -5.30 5.46
C PRO A 72 3.77 -6.57 4.94
N VAL A 73 4.09 -6.61 3.66
CA VAL A 73 4.78 -7.75 3.02
C VAL A 73 6.09 -7.34 2.39
N PHE A 74 6.30 -6.05 2.14
CA PHE A 74 7.55 -5.54 1.60
C PHE A 74 7.81 -4.12 2.09
N VAL A 75 9.06 -3.86 2.46
CA VAL A 75 9.56 -2.53 2.83
C VAL A 75 10.86 -2.30 2.08
N ALA A 76 10.89 -1.27 1.24
CA ALA A 76 12.09 -0.84 0.54
C ALA A 76 12.58 0.49 1.10
N TYR A 77 13.88 0.61 1.33
CA TYR A 77 14.53 1.80 1.88
C TYR A 77 15.33 2.54 0.82
N SER A 78 15.38 3.87 0.91
CA SER A 78 16.15 4.68 -0.04
C SER A 78 17.63 4.67 0.34
N GLY A 79 18.49 4.84 -0.66
CA GLY A 79 19.93 5.05 -0.43
C GLY A 79 20.72 3.89 0.15
N ASN A 80 20.21 2.65 0.09
CA ASN A 80 20.92 1.46 0.58
C ASN A 80 21.69 0.69 -0.51
N GLU A 81 21.74 1.22 -1.73
CA GLU A 81 22.42 0.65 -2.89
C GLU A 81 21.93 -0.76 -3.28
N LYS A 82 20.70 -1.13 -2.87
CA LYS A 82 20.06 -2.40 -3.23
C LYS A 82 18.92 -2.18 -4.23
N SER A 83 18.88 -3.01 -5.27
CA SER A 83 17.79 -2.97 -6.27
C SER A 83 16.46 -3.38 -5.65
N VAL A 84 15.47 -2.47 -5.68
CA VAL A 84 14.10 -2.72 -5.22
C VAL A 84 13.42 -3.78 -6.09
N TYR A 85 13.65 -3.73 -7.40
CA TYR A 85 13.07 -4.67 -8.35
C TYR A 85 13.61 -6.09 -8.15
N THR A 86 14.93 -6.22 -7.92
CA THR A 86 15.54 -7.52 -7.63
C THR A 86 15.03 -8.04 -6.31
N ALA A 87 15.02 -7.23 -5.24
CA ALA A 87 14.51 -7.64 -3.94
C ALA A 87 13.04 -8.07 -4.02
N TRP A 88 12.18 -7.33 -4.72
CA TRP A 88 10.76 -7.71 -4.90
C TRP A 88 10.59 -9.10 -5.54
N ARG A 89 11.38 -9.40 -6.58
CA ARG A 89 11.25 -10.65 -7.34
C ARG A 89 12.01 -11.84 -6.73
N ASN A 90 13.13 -11.60 -6.06
CA ASN A 90 14.06 -12.66 -5.72
C ASN A 90 13.69 -13.37 -4.43
N GLN A 91 13.50 -14.69 -4.50
CA GLN A 91 13.02 -15.53 -3.40
C GLN A 91 14.11 -15.83 -2.36
N THR A 92 15.39 -15.54 -2.66
CA THR A 92 16.53 -15.84 -1.79
C THR A 92 16.86 -14.72 -0.80
N GLU A 93 16.24 -13.55 -0.91
CA GLU A 93 16.38 -12.42 0.02
C GLU A 93 15.18 -12.33 0.96
N CYS A 94 14.73 -13.47 1.48
CA CYS A 94 13.66 -13.55 2.47
C CYS A 94 14.25 -13.36 3.86
N TYR A 95 13.91 -12.24 4.49
CA TYR A 95 14.14 -12.03 5.91
C TYR A 95 12.77 -12.00 6.57
N ASP A 96 12.56 -12.82 7.60
CA ASP A 96 11.37 -12.72 8.44
C ASP A 96 11.19 -11.25 8.83
N LEU A 97 10.00 -10.68 8.62
CA LEU A 97 9.69 -9.36 9.12
C LEU A 97 9.85 -9.44 10.64
N PRO A 98 10.81 -8.73 11.26
CA PRO A 98 10.82 -8.63 12.71
C PRO A 98 9.45 -8.14 13.17
N THR A 99 8.95 -8.71 14.26
CA THR A 99 7.74 -8.25 14.93
C THR A 99 8.14 -7.64 16.27
N PRO A 100 7.86 -6.35 16.54
CA PRO A 100 7.33 -5.33 15.62
C PRO A 100 8.28 -5.10 14.44
N LEU A 101 7.76 -4.55 13.33
CA LEU A 101 8.53 -4.17 12.15
C LEU A 101 9.73 -3.33 12.62
N ASP A 102 10.88 -3.95 12.87
CA ASP A 102 12.08 -3.24 13.30
C ASP A 102 12.54 -2.42 12.11
N ILE A 103 12.08 -1.18 12.10
CA ILE A 103 12.43 -0.12 11.15
C ILE A 103 13.93 0.23 11.26
N ALA A 104 14.67 -0.41 12.17
CA ALA A 104 16.06 -0.08 12.51
C ALA A 104 17.09 -0.47 11.44
N ASP A 105 16.88 -1.55 10.68
CA ASP A 105 17.83 -1.97 9.65
C ASP A 105 17.43 -1.45 8.26
N THR A 106 17.89 -0.25 7.94
CA THR A 106 17.67 0.41 6.64
C THR A 106 18.66 -0.05 5.57
N THR A 107 19.63 -0.92 5.89
CA THR A 107 20.71 -1.34 4.97
C THR A 107 20.26 -2.36 3.92
N ARG A 108 19.02 -2.85 4.04
CA ARG A 108 18.41 -3.83 3.13
C ARG A 108 16.92 -3.59 2.98
N HIS A 109 16.36 -4.12 1.90
CA HIS A 109 14.91 -4.24 1.75
C HIS A 109 14.41 -5.44 2.56
N VAL A 110 13.19 -5.35 3.09
CA VAL A 110 12.56 -6.44 3.84
C VAL A 110 11.43 -7.02 3.02
N ARG A 111 11.40 -8.34 2.89
CA ARG A 111 10.45 -9.07 2.05
C ARG A 111 9.89 -10.28 2.78
N ASN A 112 8.57 -10.32 2.88
CA ASN A 112 7.83 -11.42 3.49
C ASN A 112 7.68 -12.59 2.48
N PRO A 113 8.00 -13.84 2.89
CA PRO A 113 7.79 -15.03 2.07
C PRO A 113 6.35 -15.23 1.55
N LEU A 114 5.36 -14.63 2.20
CA LEU A 114 3.95 -14.64 1.75
C LEU A 114 3.79 -14.17 0.30
N ILE A 115 4.68 -13.29 -0.18
CA ILE A 115 4.69 -12.84 -1.58
C ILE A 115 4.87 -14.03 -2.54
N ASP A 116 5.60 -15.08 -2.15
CA ASP A 116 5.82 -16.26 -2.99
C ASP A 116 4.59 -17.19 -3.05
N SER A 117 3.68 -17.06 -2.09
CA SER A 117 2.39 -17.77 -2.07
C SER A 117 1.22 -16.92 -2.58
N TRP A 118 1.48 -15.84 -3.33
CA TRP A 118 0.50 -14.82 -3.74
C TRP A 118 -0.87 -15.37 -4.18
N SER A 119 -0.86 -16.42 -5.01
CA SER A 119 -2.07 -17.04 -5.56
C SER A 119 -2.89 -17.82 -4.51
N ASP A 120 -2.25 -18.27 -3.43
CA ASP A 120 -2.84 -19.17 -2.43
C ASP A 120 -3.39 -18.41 -1.21
N VAL A 121 -2.82 -17.25 -0.89
CA VAL A 121 -3.21 -16.46 0.30
C VAL A 121 -4.50 -15.66 0.13
N GLY A 122 -5.09 -15.62 -1.06
CA GLY A 122 -6.39 -14.98 -1.28
C GLY A 122 -6.38 -13.46 -1.12
N ILE A 123 -5.29 -12.80 -1.54
CA ILE A 123 -5.12 -11.34 -1.43
C ILE A 123 -6.28 -10.60 -2.10
N LYS A 124 -6.97 -9.76 -1.34
CA LYS A 124 -8.11 -8.96 -1.80
C LYS A 124 -7.71 -7.59 -2.29
N LYS A 125 -6.80 -6.93 -1.58
CA LYS A 125 -6.29 -5.60 -1.93
C LYS A 125 -4.80 -5.51 -1.68
N VAL A 126 -4.14 -4.62 -2.40
CA VAL A 126 -2.73 -4.26 -2.19
C VAL A 126 -2.65 -2.77 -1.96
N LYS A 127 -1.92 -2.34 -0.93
CA LYS A 127 -1.69 -0.94 -0.60
C LYS A 127 -0.21 -0.62 -0.76
N VAL A 128 0.08 0.44 -1.48
CA VAL A 128 1.43 1.01 -1.62
C VAL A 128 1.45 2.35 -0.90
N GLN A 129 2.46 2.57 -0.07
CA GLN A 129 2.70 3.83 0.62
C GLN A 129 4.14 4.29 0.39
N LEU A 130 4.32 5.55 0.02
CA LEU A 130 5.61 6.22 0.19
C LEU A 130 5.58 7.00 1.51
N VAL A 131 6.65 6.92 2.28
CA VAL A 131 6.74 7.51 3.61
C VAL A 131 7.94 8.44 3.68
N LYS A 132 7.73 9.66 4.20
CA LYS A 132 8.75 10.67 4.46
C LYS A 132 8.58 11.20 5.87
N ASN A 133 9.63 11.20 6.69
CA ASN A 133 9.59 11.58 8.10
C ASN A 133 8.44 10.87 8.86
N ASP A 134 8.30 9.57 8.62
CA ASP A 134 7.25 8.70 9.19
C ASP A 134 5.80 9.08 8.85
N VAL A 135 5.60 10.00 7.90
CA VAL A 135 4.28 10.38 7.37
C VAL A 135 4.11 9.81 5.97
N ALA A 136 2.95 9.20 5.69
CA ALA A 136 2.63 8.74 4.35
C ALA A 136 2.41 9.96 3.43
N VAL A 137 3.23 10.09 2.38
CA VAL A 137 3.21 11.20 1.42
C VAL A 137 2.59 10.83 0.07
N ALA A 138 2.50 9.54 -0.22
CA ALA A 138 1.71 9.01 -1.33
C ALA A 138 1.07 7.68 -0.92
N LEU A 139 -0.14 7.41 -1.41
CA LEU A 139 -0.88 6.19 -1.12
C LEU A 139 -1.65 5.73 -2.36
N LEU A 140 -1.51 4.46 -2.71
CA LEU A 140 -2.25 3.81 -3.78
C LEU A 140 -2.86 2.52 -3.25
N ILE A 141 -4.10 2.22 -3.63
CA ILE A 141 -4.79 0.96 -3.30
C ILE A 141 -5.17 0.29 -4.62
N PHE A 142 -4.81 -0.98 -4.73
CA PHE A 142 -5.08 -1.83 -5.88
C PHE A 142 -5.96 -3.02 -5.51
N LYS A 143 -6.66 -3.56 -6.50
CA LYS A 143 -7.30 -4.87 -6.43
C LYS A 143 -6.21 -5.95 -6.41
N GLY A 144 -6.31 -6.88 -5.47
CA GLY A 144 -5.40 -8.02 -5.37
C GLY A 144 -5.99 -9.32 -5.94
N GLU A 145 -7.32 -9.41 -6.06
CA GLU A 145 -7.98 -10.62 -6.54
C GLU A 145 -7.63 -10.91 -8.00
N ASN A 146 -7.33 -12.17 -8.30
CA ASN A 146 -6.96 -12.63 -9.64
C ASN A 146 -5.73 -11.91 -10.22
N THR A 147 -4.80 -11.51 -9.34
CA THR A 147 -3.50 -10.91 -9.73
C THR A 147 -2.35 -11.85 -9.37
N ASN A 148 -1.16 -11.54 -9.86
CA ASN A 148 0.11 -12.15 -9.49
C ASN A 148 1.08 -11.08 -9.00
N THR A 149 2.25 -11.50 -8.52
CA THR A 149 3.29 -10.63 -7.94
C THR A 149 3.78 -9.50 -8.86
N MET A 150 3.49 -9.55 -10.17
CA MET A 150 3.97 -8.58 -11.16
C MET A 150 2.86 -7.69 -11.75
N ASN A 151 1.59 -8.13 -11.76
CA ASN A 151 0.51 -7.42 -12.48
C ASN A 151 -0.50 -6.70 -11.58
N TRP A 152 -0.42 -6.84 -10.24
CA TRP A 152 -1.32 -6.15 -9.31
C TRP A 152 -1.14 -4.63 -9.33
N PHE A 153 0.09 -4.15 -9.55
CA PHE A 153 0.40 -2.73 -9.72
C PHE A 153 0.18 -2.34 -11.18
N SER A 154 -1.08 -2.20 -11.57
CA SER A 154 -1.46 -1.82 -12.93
C SER A 154 -2.63 -0.86 -12.91
N LYS A 155 -2.82 -0.13 -14.02
CA LYS A 155 -3.90 0.84 -14.15
C LYS A 155 -5.28 0.21 -13.92
N GLU A 156 -5.49 -0.97 -14.47
CA GLU A 156 -6.77 -1.70 -14.41
C GLU A 156 -7.11 -2.17 -12.99
N ASN A 157 -6.09 -2.35 -12.14
CA ASN A 157 -6.27 -2.77 -10.76
C ASN A 157 -6.34 -1.58 -9.80
N LEU A 158 -6.14 -0.33 -10.23
CA LEU A 158 -6.18 0.84 -9.35
C LEU A 158 -7.60 1.06 -8.81
N LEU A 159 -7.75 1.03 -7.48
CA LEU A 159 -9.00 1.28 -6.77
C LEU A 159 -9.05 2.68 -6.14
N ASN A 160 -7.92 3.14 -5.61
CA ASN A 160 -7.82 4.45 -4.99
C ASN A 160 -6.39 5.00 -5.08
N SER A 161 -6.26 6.31 -5.07
CA SER A 161 -4.99 7.03 -5.16
C SER A 161 -5.05 8.31 -4.33
N SER A 162 -3.94 8.69 -3.70
CA SER A 162 -3.79 10.03 -3.11
C SER A 162 -3.60 11.11 -4.18
N PHE A 163 -3.21 10.74 -5.40
CA PHE A 163 -3.14 11.66 -6.54
C PHE A 163 -4.55 11.90 -7.12
N ASN A 164 -4.97 13.15 -7.15
CA ASN A 164 -6.32 13.59 -7.51
C ASN A 164 -6.67 13.32 -8.98
N ASP A 165 -5.69 13.27 -9.87
CA ASP A 165 -5.85 13.11 -11.31
C ASP A 165 -5.40 11.72 -11.83
N LEU A 166 -4.97 10.83 -10.93
CA LEU A 166 -4.65 9.45 -11.27
C LEU A 166 -5.87 8.56 -11.04
N THR A 167 -6.47 8.12 -12.13
CA THR A 167 -7.63 7.23 -12.16
C THR A 167 -7.39 6.10 -13.16
N THR A 168 -8.30 5.13 -13.22
CA THR A 168 -8.26 4.07 -14.24
C THR A 168 -8.36 4.61 -15.67
N ASN A 169 -8.91 5.82 -15.85
CA ASN A 169 -9.07 6.48 -17.15
C ASN A 169 -7.87 7.36 -17.54
N SER A 170 -6.91 7.57 -16.65
CA SER A 170 -5.74 8.40 -16.94
C SER A 170 -4.89 7.78 -18.05
N THR A 171 -4.35 8.63 -18.93
CA THR A 171 -3.43 8.21 -19.99
C THR A 171 -2.03 8.05 -19.41
N THR A 172 -1.43 6.88 -19.59
CA THR A 172 -0.12 6.53 -19.03
C THR A 172 0.78 5.90 -20.10
N LYS A 173 2.09 6.19 -20.06
CA LYS A 173 3.07 5.46 -20.90
C LYS A 173 3.52 4.19 -20.18
N PHE A 174 3.89 4.33 -18.91
CA PHE A 174 4.18 3.24 -18.00
C PHE A 174 3.22 3.29 -16.80
N PHE A 175 2.72 2.13 -16.42
CA PHE A 175 2.00 1.90 -15.17
C PHE A 175 2.24 0.45 -14.75
N GLY A 176 3.37 0.19 -14.09
CA GLY A 176 3.77 -1.17 -13.78
C GLY A 176 5.00 -1.29 -12.88
N ILE A 177 5.15 -2.46 -12.24
CA ILE A 177 6.34 -2.79 -11.43
C ILE A 177 7.61 -2.75 -12.27
N GLN A 178 7.56 -3.32 -13.48
CA GLN A 178 8.71 -3.38 -14.37
C GLN A 178 9.14 -1.99 -14.89
N GLY A 179 8.15 -1.13 -15.18
CA GLY A 179 8.40 0.23 -15.68
C GLY A 179 9.34 0.27 -16.89
N ASP A 180 10.30 1.19 -16.86
CA ASP A 180 11.36 1.30 -17.85
C ASP A 180 12.63 0.58 -17.37
N MET A 181 12.86 -0.62 -17.89
CA MET A 181 14.00 -1.45 -17.49
C MET A 181 15.34 -0.91 -17.97
N PHE A 182 15.36 -0.20 -19.11
CA PHE A 182 16.59 0.35 -19.64
C PHE A 182 17.07 1.50 -18.77
N GLU A 183 16.15 2.38 -18.37
CA GLU A 183 16.45 3.50 -17.45
C GLU A 183 16.37 3.12 -15.97
N GLN A 184 16.12 1.85 -15.66
CA GLN A 184 15.95 1.36 -14.29
C GLN A 184 14.92 2.15 -13.47
N ARG A 185 13.80 2.53 -14.09
CA ARG A 185 12.66 3.19 -13.45
C ARG A 185 11.58 2.15 -13.19
N GLN A 186 11.49 1.66 -11.96
CA GLN A 186 10.55 0.62 -11.56
C GLN A 186 9.40 1.19 -10.75
N PHE A 187 8.36 0.37 -10.52
CA PHE A 187 7.09 0.82 -9.91
C PHE A 187 6.67 2.18 -10.49
N PHE A 188 6.59 2.22 -11.80
CA PHE A 188 6.65 3.46 -12.57
C PHE A 188 5.24 3.83 -13.04
N ILE A 189 4.80 5.03 -12.67
CA ILE A 189 3.53 5.61 -13.13
C ILE A 189 3.85 6.96 -13.74
N ASN A 190 3.83 7.02 -15.07
CA ASN A 190 4.14 8.23 -15.82
C ASN A 190 3.11 8.47 -16.93
N PHE A 191 3.02 9.71 -17.39
CA PHE A 191 2.14 10.07 -18.51
C PHE A 191 2.92 10.03 -19.83
N PRO A 192 2.25 9.79 -20.97
CA PRO A 192 2.92 9.84 -22.26
C PRO A 192 3.28 11.29 -22.62
N LEU A 193 4.50 11.47 -23.11
CA LEU A 193 5.02 12.74 -23.59
C LEU A 193 5.51 12.63 -25.02
N PRO A 194 5.45 13.72 -25.82
CA PRO A 194 5.83 13.71 -27.24
C PRO A 194 7.30 13.34 -27.47
N SER A 195 8.17 13.75 -26.56
CA SER A 195 9.57 13.36 -26.47
C SER A 195 9.86 12.95 -25.03
N ALA A 196 10.47 11.78 -24.82
CA ALA A 196 10.89 11.34 -23.49
C ALA A 196 12.35 11.75 -23.27
N THR A 197 12.55 12.94 -22.73
CA THR A 197 13.85 13.46 -22.31
C THR A 197 13.77 13.84 -20.84
N CYS A 198 14.93 14.07 -20.21
CA CYS A 198 14.97 14.46 -18.80
C CYS A 198 14.16 15.73 -18.51
N GLU A 199 14.07 16.64 -19.46
CA GLU A 199 13.39 17.94 -19.35
C GLU A 199 11.87 17.82 -19.51
N THR A 200 11.38 16.76 -20.15
CA THR A 200 9.94 16.55 -20.35
C THR A 200 9.37 15.54 -19.38
N ASP A 201 10.17 14.57 -18.94
CA ASP A 201 9.74 13.46 -18.10
C ASP A 201 8.93 13.92 -16.88
N GLY A 202 7.82 13.22 -16.64
CA GLY A 202 6.91 13.52 -15.56
C GLY A 202 5.94 12.38 -15.32
N GLY A 203 5.30 12.41 -14.15
CA GLY A 203 4.44 11.32 -13.72
C GLY A 203 3.89 11.55 -12.34
N TRP A 204 3.57 10.45 -11.67
CA TRP A 204 3.03 10.46 -10.31
C TRP A 204 4.01 9.83 -9.33
N LEU A 205 4.61 8.70 -9.72
CA LEU A 205 5.46 7.90 -8.86
C LEU A 205 6.52 7.17 -9.69
N VAL A 206 7.75 7.15 -9.20
CA VAL A 206 8.84 6.35 -9.75
C VAL A 206 9.78 5.86 -8.66
N VAL A 207 10.27 4.63 -8.82
CA VAL A 207 11.38 4.08 -8.05
C VAL A 207 12.60 4.04 -8.96
N CYS A 208 13.54 4.93 -8.73
CA CYS A 208 14.76 5.04 -9.53
C CYS A 208 15.83 4.08 -9.00
N GLY A 209 16.35 3.24 -9.89
CA GLY A 209 17.47 2.34 -9.63
C GLY A 209 18.83 3.02 -9.67
N GLU A 210 19.87 2.28 -10.05
CA GLU A 210 21.25 2.77 -10.11
C GLU A 210 21.46 3.76 -11.27
N ARG A 211 20.86 3.45 -12.44
CA ARG A 211 20.97 4.30 -13.63
C ARG A 211 20.11 5.57 -13.48
N ARG A 212 20.76 6.69 -13.13
CA ARG A 212 20.10 7.98 -12.80
C ARG A 212 20.79 9.19 -13.42
N TRP A 213 20.61 9.35 -14.72
CA TRP A 213 21.29 10.37 -15.53
C TRP A 213 20.50 11.68 -15.60
N CYS A 214 19.19 11.66 -15.31
CA CYS A 214 18.43 12.89 -15.19
C CYS A 214 18.66 13.55 -13.83
N GLN A 215 18.84 14.87 -13.81
CA GLN A 215 19.05 15.60 -12.55
C GLN A 215 17.91 15.43 -11.54
N TRP A 216 16.67 15.23 -12.01
CA TRP A 216 15.54 14.99 -11.12
C TRP A 216 15.59 13.61 -10.42
N GLU A 217 16.38 12.66 -10.92
CA GLU A 217 16.62 11.33 -10.31
C GLU A 217 17.71 11.38 -9.22
N GLN A 218 18.54 12.42 -9.21
CA GLN A 218 19.72 12.55 -8.38
C GLN A 218 19.40 13.19 -7.02
N LYS A 219 18.48 12.58 -6.26
CA LYS A 219 18.03 13.05 -4.94
C LYS A 219 18.54 12.21 -3.76
N GLY A 220 19.78 11.69 -3.88
CA GLY A 220 20.42 10.80 -2.90
C GLY A 220 21.04 9.57 -3.56
N ASP A 221 21.45 8.60 -2.77
CA ASP A 221 21.91 7.30 -3.27
C ASP A 221 20.73 6.42 -3.71
N PHE A 222 20.98 5.47 -4.60
CA PHE A 222 19.90 4.59 -5.06
C PHE A 222 19.56 3.53 -3.99
N PRO A 223 18.33 2.99 -3.98
CA PRO A 223 17.19 3.43 -4.78
C PRO A 223 16.63 4.77 -4.27
N VAL A 224 15.98 5.53 -5.16
CA VAL A 224 15.28 6.78 -4.79
C VAL A 224 13.80 6.63 -5.11
N PHE A 225 12.94 6.92 -4.13
CA PHE A 225 11.49 6.93 -4.31
C PHE A 225 11.04 8.35 -4.58
N LEU A 226 10.56 8.63 -5.79
CA LEU A 226 10.11 9.96 -6.17
C LEU A 226 8.60 10.00 -6.40
N TYR A 227 7.99 11.11 -6.00
CA TYR A 227 6.58 11.39 -6.22
C TYR A 227 6.35 12.87 -6.54
N THR A 228 5.20 13.19 -7.15
CA THR A 228 4.81 14.58 -7.39
C THR A 228 4.05 15.18 -6.19
N LYS A 229 4.43 16.40 -5.82
CA LYS A 229 3.69 17.21 -4.84
C LYS A 229 2.34 17.67 -5.40
N ASN A 230 1.44 18.06 -4.49
CA ASN A 230 0.10 18.60 -4.79
C ASN A 230 -0.86 17.61 -5.46
N TYR A 231 -0.55 16.31 -5.45
CA TYR A 231 -1.48 15.26 -5.88
C TYR A 231 -1.88 15.37 -7.36
N LEU A 232 -1.04 15.96 -8.22
CA LEU A 232 -1.28 16.10 -9.65
C LEU A 232 -0.08 15.58 -10.45
N ASN A 233 -0.31 15.15 -11.70
CA ASN A 233 0.78 14.93 -12.63
C ASN A 233 1.49 16.25 -12.94
N ARG A 234 2.80 16.16 -12.98
CA ARG A 234 3.70 17.29 -13.14
C ARG A 234 4.98 16.83 -13.83
N ASN A 235 5.66 17.79 -14.44
CA ASN A 235 6.96 17.56 -15.04
C ASN A 235 8.00 17.49 -13.90
N TRP A 236 8.79 16.41 -13.83
CA TRP A 236 9.72 16.20 -12.72
C TRP A 236 10.92 17.14 -12.75
N HIS A 237 11.26 17.66 -13.93
CA HIS A 237 12.32 18.64 -14.09
C HIS A 237 11.89 20.03 -13.63
N THR A 238 10.74 20.53 -14.08
CA THR A 238 10.29 21.90 -13.78
C THR A 238 9.56 22.03 -12.45
N ASP A 239 8.77 21.03 -12.06
CA ASP A 239 7.94 21.09 -10.85
C ASP A 239 8.59 20.39 -9.64
N SER A 240 9.81 19.86 -9.83
CA SER A 240 10.62 19.11 -8.86
C SER A 240 9.91 17.89 -8.24
N ALA A 241 10.34 16.70 -8.65
CA ALA A 241 9.98 15.47 -7.93
C ALA A 241 10.54 15.47 -6.49
N GLU A 242 9.81 14.88 -5.56
CA GLU A 242 10.17 14.84 -4.15
C GLU A 242 10.61 13.44 -3.72
N PRO A 243 11.69 13.32 -2.94
CA PRO A 243 12.12 12.05 -2.39
C PRO A 243 11.29 11.65 -1.17
N ALA A 244 11.06 10.34 -1.03
CA ALA A 244 10.57 9.68 0.17
C ALA A 244 11.66 8.73 0.75
N ASP A 245 11.54 8.38 2.03
CA ASP A 245 12.55 7.60 2.77
C ASP A 245 12.36 6.10 2.56
N ARG A 246 11.10 5.66 2.41
CA ARG A 246 10.76 4.26 2.20
C ARG A 246 9.46 4.05 1.44
N MET A 247 9.39 2.91 0.76
CA MET A 247 8.16 2.38 0.15
C MET A 247 7.69 1.16 0.94
N ILE A 248 6.42 1.14 1.33
CA ILE A 248 5.79 0.01 2.03
C ILE A 248 4.69 -0.56 1.15
N ILE A 249 4.72 -1.88 0.95
CA ILE A 249 3.65 -2.64 0.30
C ILE A 249 2.99 -3.51 1.36
N SER A 250 1.66 -3.39 1.48
CA SER A 250 0.85 -4.19 2.38
C SER A 250 -0.27 -4.89 1.62
N VAL A 251 -0.64 -6.08 2.06
CA VAL A 251 -1.77 -6.85 1.53
C VAL A 251 -2.93 -6.85 2.50
N GLY A 252 -4.14 -6.83 1.95
CA GLY A 252 -5.37 -7.08 2.67
C GLY A 252 -5.93 -8.43 2.24
N ILE A 253 -6.07 -9.35 3.19
CA ILE A 253 -6.60 -10.71 2.99
C ILE A 253 -8.02 -10.79 3.58
#